data_AF-X6LLR9-F1
#
_entry.id   AF-X6LLR9-F1
#
_cell.length_a   1.000
_cell.length_b   1.000
_cell.length_c   1.000
_cell.angle_alpha   90.00
_cell.angle_beta   90.00
_cell.angle_gamma   90.00
#
_symmetry.space_group_name_H-M   'P 1'
#
loop_
_entity.id
_entity.type
_entity.pdbx_description
1 polymer ?
#
loop_
_entity_poly.entity_id
_entity_poly.type
_entity_poly.pdbx_seq_one_letter_code
_entity_poly.pdbx_strand_id
1 'polypeptide(L)'
;MIFYTHALYLIVAFYQRKEQLLTVVDDLSNRAQLYEERKEHTRIMNNLMPAPVTEQILLKGDVPIYRKDVTIGFVYFTFYNKSTMQKIKDNSTCVEILHYLVINLDKEIQRWEFDVVKIEHVGNAYLVCGGIMSQDESFNHAEASFACVSTSERFYTLKKHKSYNNYKKVIRLGLRFRRIVDKVNAKLQVHCELTMGIHTGPVIGTIIGTTRKFFRIFGDTVNTTSRVCTTGLEGCIQATQQTYGLSLPHLFQNKQT
;
A
#
# COMPACT_ATOMS: atom_id res chain seq x y z
N MET A 1 59.23 43.98 26.18
CA MET A 1 57.88 44.03 26.78
C MET A 1 56.78 43.83 25.73
N ILE A 2 56.72 44.61 24.64
CA ILE A 2 55.64 44.56 23.63
C ILE A 2 55.58 43.22 22.85
N PHE A 3 56.72 42.59 22.53
CA PHE A 3 56.74 41.31 21.82
C PHE A 3 56.17 40.13 22.62
N TYR A 4 56.38 40.12 23.94
CA TYR A 4 55.89 39.04 24.82
C TYR A 4 54.38 39.09 25.02
N THR A 5 53.80 40.30 25.12
CA THR A 5 52.35 40.46 25.22
C THR A 5 51.65 40.07 23.93
N HIS A 6 52.25 40.34 22.78
CA HIS A 6 51.72 39.91 21.48
C HIS A 6 51.79 38.40 21.28
N ALA A 7 52.90 37.76 21.68
CA ALA A 7 53.03 36.31 21.65
C ALA A 7 52.00 35.62 22.57
N LEU A 8 51.81 36.13 23.79
CA LEU A 8 50.82 35.61 24.74
C LEU A 8 49.39 35.75 24.19
N TYR A 9 49.06 36.89 23.57
CA TYR A 9 47.75 37.11 22.95
C TYR A 9 47.47 36.10 21.83
N LEU A 10 48.46 35.83 20.95
CA LEU A 10 48.33 34.84 19.89
C LEU A 10 48.09 33.43 20.44
N ILE A 11 48.77 33.07 21.53
CA ILE A 11 48.60 31.77 22.19
C ILE A 11 47.17 31.66 22.74
N VAL A 12 46.69 32.67 23.48
CA VAL A 12 45.32 32.67 24.02
C VAL A 12 44.27 32.60 22.89
N ALA A 13 44.44 33.38 21.83
CA ALA A 13 43.56 33.37 20.67
C ALA A 13 43.55 32.00 19.96
N PHE A 14 44.71 31.32 19.88
CA PHE A 14 44.82 29.97 19.33
C PHE A 14 44.07 28.94 20.19
N TYR A 15 44.24 28.98 21.52
CA TYR A 15 43.52 28.08 22.42
C TYR A 15 42.01 28.29 22.36
N GLN A 16 41.54 29.55 22.35
CA GLN A 16 40.12 29.87 22.20
C GLN A 16 39.56 29.34 20.86
N ARG A 17 40.31 29.52 19.76
CA ARG A 17 39.89 29.02 18.44
C ARG A 17 39.87 27.50 18.38
N LYS A 18 40.81 26.82 19.05
CA LYS A 18 40.83 25.36 19.18
C LYS A 18 39.58 24.85 19.92
N GLU A 19 39.21 25.48 21.03
CA GLU A 19 37.99 25.13 21.76
C GLU A 19 36.74 25.37 20.91
N GLN A 20 36.65 26.49 20.20
CA GLN A 20 35.55 26.74 19.25
C GLN A 20 35.49 25.70 18.13
N LEU A 21 36.64 25.24 17.63
CA LEU A 21 36.67 24.21 16.60
C LEU A 21 36.14 22.87 17.14
N LEU A 22 36.52 22.52 18.36
CA LEU A 22 36.05 21.29 19.03
C LEU A 22 34.53 21.32 19.23
N THR A 23 33.97 22.44 19.67
CA THR A 23 32.50 22.55 19.85
C THR A 23 31.74 22.47 18.52
N VAL A 24 32.29 23.03 17.44
CA VAL A 24 31.71 22.90 16.10
C VAL A 24 31.78 21.46 15.60
N VAL A 25 32.88 20.76 15.84
CA VAL A 25 33.02 19.34 15.47
C VAL A 25 31.99 18.49 16.23
N ASP A 26 31.81 18.74 17.53
CA ASP A 26 30.79 18.06 18.34
C ASP A 26 29.36 18.36 17.84
N ASP A 27 29.04 19.63 17.53
CA ASP A 27 27.73 20.01 16.97
C ASP A 27 27.46 19.34 15.61
N LEU A 28 28.47 19.29 14.73
CA LEU A 28 28.36 18.60 13.44
C LEU A 28 28.15 17.09 13.61
N SER A 29 28.87 16.47 14.56
CA SER A 29 28.70 15.05 14.88
C SER A 29 27.28 14.76 15.39
N ASN A 30 26.78 15.58 16.33
CA ASN A 30 25.42 15.48 16.86
C ASN A 30 24.36 15.64 15.75
N ARG A 31 24.53 16.62 14.85
CA ARG A 31 23.61 16.82 13.71
C ARG A 31 23.61 15.63 12.75
N ALA A 32 24.77 15.03 12.48
CA ALA A 32 24.87 13.85 11.64
C ALA A 32 24.14 12.65 12.28
N GLN A 33 24.32 12.44 13.59
CA GLN A 33 23.62 11.39 14.32
C GLN A 33 22.10 11.60 14.33
N LEU A 34 21.64 12.82 14.66
CA LEU A 34 20.22 13.18 14.64
C LEU A 34 19.59 12.98 13.25
N TYR A 35 20.35 13.27 12.19
CA TYR A 35 19.89 13.05 10.83
C TYR A 35 19.66 11.56 10.53
N GLU A 36 20.59 10.69 10.91
CA GLU A 36 20.45 9.25 10.69
C GLU A 36 19.32 8.65 11.54
N GLU A 37 19.19 9.09 12.79
CA GLU A 37 18.08 8.72 13.67
C GLU A 37 16.72 9.15 13.07
N ARG A 38 16.64 10.36 12.53
CA ARG A 38 15.41 10.87 11.89
C ARG A 38 15.06 10.10 10.63
N LYS A 39 16.07 9.70 9.85
CA LYS A 39 15.91 8.88 8.64
C LYS A 39 15.39 7.49 8.98
N GLU A 40 15.97 6.83 9.97
CA GLU A 40 15.48 5.52 10.44
C GLU A 40 14.07 5.60 11.05
N HIS A 41 13.80 6.65 11.83
CA HIS A 41 12.46 6.89 12.37
C HIS A 41 11.40 7.02 11.25
N THR A 42 11.72 7.78 10.21
CA THR A 42 10.84 7.96 9.04
C THR A 42 10.65 6.64 8.28
N ARG A 43 11.72 5.85 8.12
CA ARG A 43 11.67 4.53 7.47
C ARG A 43 10.74 3.57 8.23
N ILE A 44 10.84 3.52 9.55
CA ILE A 44 9.98 2.68 10.40
C ILE A 44 8.52 3.13 10.28
N MET A 45 8.25 4.43 10.34
CA MET A 45 6.89 4.95 10.16
C MET A 45 6.30 4.58 8.79
N ASN A 46 7.08 4.68 7.72
CA ASN A 46 6.63 4.30 6.37
C ASN A 46 6.36 2.79 6.20
N ASN A 47 6.87 1.95 7.10
CA ASN A 47 6.49 0.53 7.15
C ASN A 47 5.16 0.30 7.88
N LEU A 48 4.73 1.24 8.73
CA LEU A 48 3.50 1.15 9.52
C LEU A 48 2.32 1.86 8.85
N MET A 49 2.59 2.88 8.04
CA MET A 49 1.58 3.66 7.36
C MET A 49 2.09 4.20 6.02
N PRO A 50 1.19 4.61 5.11
CA PRO A 50 1.59 5.17 3.82
C PRO A 50 2.42 6.44 4.00
N ALA A 51 3.44 6.62 3.16
CA ALA A 51 4.37 7.76 3.26
C ALA A 51 3.70 9.15 3.30
N PRO A 52 2.62 9.43 2.54
CA PRO A 52 1.92 10.72 2.65
C PRO A 52 1.31 10.98 4.03
N VAL A 53 0.90 9.92 4.74
CA VAL A 53 0.36 10.01 6.10
C VAL A 53 1.48 10.29 7.09
N THR A 54 2.60 9.55 6.97
CA THR A 54 3.80 9.77 7.80
C THR A 54 4.27 11.22 7.70
N GLU A 55 4.39 11.74 6.47
CA GLU A 55 4.85 13.10 6.23
C GLU A 55 3.93 14.13 6.87
N GLN A 56 2.60 13.98 6.74
CA GLN A 56 1.65 14.90 7.36
C GLN A 56 1.76 14.91 8.89
N ILE A 57 1.94 13.76 9.54
CA ILE A 57 2.11 13.70 10.99
C ILE A 57 3.43 14.37 11.42
N LEU A 58 4.52 14.07 10.70
CA LEU A 58 5.83 14.61 11.03
C LEU A 58 5.92 16.13 10.82
N LEU A 59 5.18 16.67 9.84
CA LEU A 59 5.18 18.10 9.53
C LEU A 59 4.15 18.89 10.35
N LYS A 60 2.93 18.37 10.51
CA LYS A 60 1.80 19.12 11.09
C LYS A 60 1.51 18.75 12.55
N GLY A 61 2.00 17.61 13.03
CA GLY A 61 1.69 17.10 14.38
C GLY A 61 0.26 16.56 14.54
N ASP A 62 -0.64 16.83 13.60
CA ASP A 62 -2.03 16.39 13.61
C ASP A 62 -2.25 15.06 12.91
N VAL A 63 -3.26 14.31 13.38
CA VAL A 63 -3.70 13.07 12.74
C VAL A 63 -4.61 13.42 11.56
N PRO A 64 -4.25 13.08 10.31
CA PRO A 64 -5.05 13.44 9.15
C PRO A 64 -6.30 12.57 9.03
N ILE A 65 -7.41 13.20 8.63
CA ILE A 65 -8.68 12.53 8.31
C ILE A 65 -8.94 12.70 6.81
N TYR A 66 -8.97 11.59 6.08
CA TYR A 66 -9.26 11.54 4.65
C TYR A 66 -10.72 11.16 4.44
N ARG A 67 -11.48 11.98 3.70
CA ARG A 67 -12.83 11.65 3.22
C ARG A 67 -12.80 11.60 1.71
N LYS A 68 -12.84 10.40 1.13
CA LYS A 68 -12.69 10.21 -0.32
C LYS A 68 -13.55 9.06 -0.83
N ASP A 69 -13.97 9.18 -2.07
CA ASP A 69 -14.44 8.05 -2.85
C ASP A 69 -13.25 7.23 -3.33
N VAL A 70 -13.22 5.96 -2.93
CA VAL A 70 -12.11 5.03 -3.21
C VAL A 70 -12.63 3.76 -3.84
N THR A 71 -11.74 2.98 -4.44
CA THR A 71 -12.03 1.60 -4.79
C THR A 71 -11.33 0.66 -3.84
N ILE A 72 -12.09 -0.22 -3.19
CA ILE A 72 -11.58 -1.21 -2.26
C ILE A 72 -11.56 -2.57 -2.95
N GLY A 73 -10.47 -3.31 -2.76
CA GLY A 73 -10.38 -4.73 -3.06
C GLY A 73 -10.25 -5.52 -1.77
N PHE A 74 -11.22 -6.36 -1.48
CA PHE A 74 -11.16 -7.33 -0.38
C PHE A 74 -10.82 -8.68 -0.97
N VAL A 75 -9.70 -9.27 -0.56
CA VAL A 75 -9.18 -10.53 -1.06
C VAL A 75 -9.27 -11.58 0.04
N TYR A 76 -9.71 -12.78 -0.31
CA TYR A 76 -9.80 -13.92 0.59
C TYR A 76 -9.11 -15.11 -0.04
N PHE A 77 -8.19 -15.72 0.70
CA PHE A 77 -7.52 -16.95 0.29
C PHE A 77 -8.20 -18.16 0.87
N THR A 78 -8.43 -19.18 0.04
CA THR A 78 -8.96 -20.45 0.51
C THR A 78 -8.09 -21.62 0.07
N PHE A 79 -7.80 -22.55 0.98
CA PHE A 79 -6.93 -23.68 0.72
C PHE A 79 -7.77 -24.96 0.61
N TYR A 80 -7.86 -25.54 -0.60
CA TYR A 80 -8.67 -26.72 -0.86
C TYR A 80 -7.87 -27.85 -1.48
N ASN A 81 -7.35 -28.75 -0.67
CA ASN A 81 -7.18 -30.14 -1.10
C ASN A 81 -6.88 -31.02 0.10
N LYS A 82 -7.34 -32.27 0.09
CA LYS A 82 -6.86 -33.34 0.96
C LYS A 82 -5.33 -33.43 0.94
N SER A 83 -4.68 -33.23 -0.21
CA SER A 83 -3.21 -33.18 -0.33
C SER A 83 -2.57 -31.94 0.31
N THR A 84 -3.22 -30.78 0.24
CA THR A 84 -2.75 -29.55 0.90
C THR A 84 -2.96 -29.62 2.40
N MET A 85 -4.11 -30.11 2.86
CA MET A 85 -4.40 -30.40 4.27
C MET A 85 -3.52 -31.53 4.83
N GLN A 86 -3.10 -32.50 4.00
CA GLN A 86 -2.13 -33.52 4.40
C GLN A 86 -0.69 -33.02 4.45
N LYS A 87 -0.33 -31.98 3.68
CA LYS A 87 0.98 -31.30 3.76
C LYS A 87 1.02 -30.33 4.93
N ILE A 88 -0.08 -29.63 5.17
CA ILE A 88 -0.29 -28.76 6.33
C ILE A 88 -0.69 -29.65 7.51
N LYS A 89 0.29 -30.43 8.02
CA LYS A 89 0.10 -31.21 9.26
C LYS A 89 0.29 -30.35 10.50
N ASP A 90 1.04 -29.27 10.36
CA ASP A 90 1.33 -28.30 11.41
C ASP A 90 0.93 -26.89 10.95
N ASN A 91 0.52 -26.06 11.90
CA ASN A 91 0.13 -24.68 11.67
C ASN A 91 1.30 -23.85 11.12
N SER A 92 2.55 -24.24 11.37
CA SER A 92 3.77 -23.60 10.86
C SER A 92 3.79 -23.52 9.33
N THR A 93 3.52 -24.62 8.63
CA THR A 93 3.52 -24.68 7.16
C THR A 93 2.43 -23.77 6.55
N CYS A 94 1.27 -23.70 7.21
CA CYS A 94 0.19 -22.78 6.83
C CYS A 94 0.67 -21.32 6.84
N VAL A 95 1.34 -20.93 7.93
CA VAL A 95 1.88 -19.59 8.12
C VAL A 95 2.97 -19.28 7.09
N GLU A 96 3.83 -20.24 6.76
CA GLU A 96 4.88 -20.07 5.74
C GLU A 96 4.31 -19.82 4.34
N ILE A 97 3.29 -20.60 3.93
CA ILE A 97 2.63 -20.42 2.63
C ILE A 97 1.95 -19.05 2.56
N LEU A 98 1.23 -18.67 3.62
CA LEU A 98 0.56 -17.39 3.72
C LEU A 98 1.57 -16.23 3.70
N HIS A 99 2.66 -16.35 4.44
CA HIS A 99 3.75 -15.38 4.45
C HIS A 99 4.35 -15.21 3.05
N TYR A 100 4.59 -16.32 2.34
CA TYR A 100 5.09 -16.28 0.96
C TYR A 100 4.10 -15.60 0.00
N LEU A 101 2.80 -15.89 0.12
CA LEU A 101 1.76 -15.22 -0.67
C LEU A 101 1.76 -13.72 -0.43
N VAL A 102 1.69 -13.30 0.84
CA VAL A 102 1.62 -11.89 1.23
C VAL A 102 2.85 -11.12 0.76
N ILE A 103 4.06 -11.67 0.89
CA ILE A 103 5.28 -11.02 0.37
C ILE A 103 5.18 -10.77 -1.14
N ASN A 104 4.70 -11.75 -1.91
CA ASN A 104 4.61 -11.59 -3.36
C ASN A 104 3.50 -10.60 -3.76
N LEU A 105 2.39 -10.56 -3.02
CA LEU A 105 1.36 -9.54 -3.22
C LEU A 105 1.88 -8.13 -2.89
N ASP A 106 2.54 -7.97 -1.75
CA ASP A 106 3.12 -6.69 -1.31
C ASP A 106 4.12 -6.17 -2.36
N LYS A 107 4.93 -7.05 -2.96
CA LYS A 107 5.85 -6.70 -4.07
C LYS A 107 5.14 -6.22 -5.33
N GLU A 108 3.94 -6.72 -5.65
CA GLU A 108 3.17 -6.18 -6.77
C GLU A 108 2.58 -4.81 -6.45
N ILE A 109 2.10 -4.59 -5.22
CA ILE A 109 1.56 -3.29 -4.79
C ILE A 109 2.64 -2.21 -4.84
N GLN A 110 3.87 -2.54 -4.41
CA GLN A 110 5.01 -1.61 -4.43
C GLN A 110 5.40 -1.16 -5.84
N ARG A 111 4.84 -1.74 -6.90
CA ARG A 111 5.07 -1.24 -8.26
C ARG A 111 4.31 0.07 -8.47
N TRP A 112 5.02 1.04 -9.05
CA TRP A 112 4.53 2.38 -9.37
C TRP A 112 3.25 2.44 -10.22
N GLU A 113 2.85 1.35 -10.87
CA GLU A 113 1.64 1.31 -11.72
C GLU A 113 0.34 1.40 -10.91
N PHE A 114 0.32 0.95 -9.65
CA PHE A 114 -0.94 0.60 -9.00
C PHE A 114 -1.54 1.67 -8.10
N ASP A 115 -0.79 2.66 -7.57
CA ASP A 115 -1.32 3.72 -6.69
C ASP A 115 -2.42 3.22 -5.73
N VAL A 116 -2.12 2.08 -5.12
CA VAL A 116 -3.00 1.31 -4.25
C VAL A 116 -2.23 1.08 -2.98
N VAL A 117 -2.93 1.21 -1.86
CA VAL A 117 -2.37 1.06 -0.53
C VAL A 117 -2.91 -0.23 0.07
N LYS A 118 -2.02 -1.06 0.63
CA LYS A 118 -2.40 -2.14 1.54
C LYS A 118 -2.89 -1.53 2.85
N ILE A 119 -4.11 -1.86 3.25
CA ILE A 119 -4.68 -1.38 4.52
C ILE A 119 -4.35 -2.35 5.64
N GLU A 120 -4.77 -3.60 5.50
CA GLU A 120 -4.63 -4.60 6.56
C GLU A 120 -4.63 -6.00 5.97
N HIS A 121 -4.08 -6.94 6.73
CA HIS A 121 -4.17 -8.35 6.45
C HIS A 121 -4.40 -9.08 7.78
N VAL A 122 -5.45 -9.90 7.84
CA VAL A 122 -5.83 -10.64 9.04
C VAL A 122 -6.17 -12.07 8.62
N GLY A 123 -5.41 -13.04 9.14
CA GLY A 123 -5.60 -14.45 8.79
C GLY A 123 -5.40 -14.65 7.28
N ASN A 124 -6.43 -15.08 6.58
CA ASN A 124 -6.45 -15.28 5.13
C ASN A 124 -7.17 -14.15 4.35
N ALA A 125 -7.49 -13.04 5.02
CA ALA A 125 -8.10 -11.87 4.40
C ALA A 125 -7.05 -10.78 4.17
N TYR A 126 -7.06 -10.17 2.99
CA TYR A 126 -6.12 -9.14 2.55
C TYR A 126 -6.87 -7.95 1.94
N LEU A 127 -6.64 -6.75 2.47
CA LEU A 127 -7.39 -5.54 2.12
C LEU A 127 -6.51 -4.52 1.40
N VAL A 128 -6.96 -4.09 0.22
CA VAL A 128 -6.32 -3.03 -0.57
C VAL A 128 -7.29 -1.90 -0.88
N CYS A 129 -6.75 -0.68 -0.98
CA CYS A 129 -7.51 0.53 -1.24
C CYS A 129 -6.81 1.39 -2.30
N GLY A 130 -7.47 1.64 -3.42
CA GLY A 130 -7.01 2.55 -4.47
C GLY A 130 -7.66 3.92 -4.34
N GLY A 131 -6.86 4.98 -4.48
CA GLY A 131 -7.34 6.37 -4.52
C GLY A 131 -7.30 7.14 -3.20
N ILE A 132 -7.11 6.47 -2.05
CA ILE A 132 -7.11 7.15 -0.74
C ILE A 132 -5.97 8.18 -0.60
N MET A 133 -4.80 7.89 -1.18
CA MET A 133 -3.62 8.78 -1.18
C MET A 133 -3.49 9.64 -2.43
N SER A 134 -4.42 9.53 -3.40
CA SER A 134 -4.32 10.29 -4.65
C SER A 134 -4.47 11.79 -4.40
N GLN A 135 -3.60 12.61 -4.98
CA GLN A 135 -3.70 14.07 -4.92
C GLN A 135 -4.78 14.62 -5.88
N ASP A 136 -5.21 13.81 -6.85
CA ASP A 136 -6.29 14.17 -7.75
C ASP A 136 -7.64 14.02 -7.02
N GLU A 137 -8.26 15.15 -6.69
CA GLU A 137 -9.65 15.19 -6.19
C GLU A 137 -10.66 14.98 -7.32
N SER A 138 -10.24 15.13 -8.58
CA SER A 138 -11.08 14.83 -9.74
C SER A 138 -11.21 13.31 -9.89
N PHE A 139 -12.27 12.74 -9.32
CA PHE A 139 -12.73 11.41 -9.68
C PHE A 139 -13.15 11.43 -11.16
N ASN A 140 -12.23 11.08 -12.05
CA ASN A 140 -12.45 11.29 -13.47
C ASN A 140 -13.20 10.09 -14.07
N HIS A 141 -14.53 10.22 -14.09
CA HIS A 141 -15.47 9.23 -14.62
C HIS A 141 -15.35 9.00 -16.15
N ALA A 142 -14.59 9.82 -16.87
CA ALA A 142 -14.49 9.74 -18.32
C ALA A 142 -13.16 9.12 -18.76
N GLU A 143 -13.28 8.10 -19.62
CA GLU A 143 -12.21 7.38 -20.31
C GLU A 143 -11.37 6.37 -19.49
N ALA A 144 -11.68 5.09 -19.69
CA ALA A 144 -10.69 4.24 -20.36
C ALA A 144 -11.45 3.13 -21.08
N SER A 145 -11.53 3.27 -22.38
CA SER A 145 -11.86 2.21 -23.30
C SER A 145 -10.93 1.01 -23.08
N PHE A 146 -11.55 -0.17 -23.01
CA PHE A 146 -11.01 -1.48 -23.39
C PHE A 146 -9.75 -2.02 -22.69
N ALA A 147 -9.95 -3.05 -21.85
CA ALA A 147 -9.09 -4.24 -21.84
C ALA A 147 -9.81 -5.36 -21.06
N CYS A 148 -10.64 -6.11 -21.79
CA CYS A 148 -10.97 -7.49 -21.43
C CYS A 148 -9.66 -8.29 -21.34
N VAL A 149 -9.50 -9.11 -20.31
CA VAL A 149 -8.63 -10.29 -20.41
C VAL A 149 -9.36 -11.47 -19.76
N SER A 150 -10.34 -12.01 -20.48
CA SER A 150 -10.28 -13.44 -20.79
C SER A 150 -9.08 -13.64 -21.72
N THR A 151 -8.19 -14.57 -21.34
CA THR A 151 -7.29 -15.35 -22.20
C THR A 151 -6.90 -14.80 -23.59
N SER A 152 -5.58 -14.83 -23.84
CA SER A 152 -4.86 -14.67 -25.11
C SER A 152 -4.43 -13.26 -25.52
N GLU A 153 -3.23 -13.25 -26.12
CA GLU A 153 -2.33 -12.14 -26.38
C GLU A 153 -2.91 -11.09 -27.34
N ARG A 154 -3.00 -9.83 -26.90
CA ARG A 154 -2.91 -8.66 -27.79
C ARG A 154 -2.58 -7.40 -26.98
N PHE A 155 -1.32 -6.97 -27.10
CA PHE A 155 -0.84 -5.69 -26.59
C PHE A 155 -1.30 -4.58 -27.54
N TYR A 156 -2.07 -3.62 -27.03
CA TYR A 156 -2.26 -2.32 -27.67
C TYR A 156 -1.70 -1.23 -26.75
N THR A 157 -0.78 -0.44 -27.29
CA THR A 157 -0.13 0.71 -26.64
C THR A 157 -1.09 1.89 -26.65
N LEU A 158 -1.61 2.29 -25.49
CA LEU A 158 -2.43 3.50 -25.35
C LEU A 158 -1.57 4.68 -24.88
N LYS A 159 -1.78 5.83 -25.54
CA LYS A 159 -1.18 7.14 -25.24
C LYS A 159 -1.48 7.55 -23.79
N LYS A 160 -0.46 8.08 -23.10
CA LYS A 160 -0.52 8.63 -21.73
C LYS A 160 -1.52 9.81 -21.66
N HIS A 161 -2.72 9.58 -21.13
CA HIS A 161 -3.53 10.64 -20.52
C HIS A 161 -3.72 10.35 -19.03
N LYS A 162 -3.54 11.40 -18.22
CA LYS A 162 -3.19 11.37 -16.80
C LYS A 162 -4.44 11.40 -15.91
N SER A 163 -5.41 10.53 -16.16
CA SER A 163 -6.56 10.36 -15.29
C SER A 163 -7.01 8.90 -15.25
N TYR A 164 -6.30 8.11 -14.43
CA TYR A 164 -6.52 6.68 -14.31
C TYR A 164 -7.52 6.39 -13.19
N ASN A 165 -8.74 6.01 -13.60
CA ASN A 165 -9.80 5.51 -12.74
C ASN A 165 -9.32 4.44 -11.73
N ASN A 166 -9.45 4.73 -10.43
CA ASN A 166 -8.95 3.89 -9.32
C ASN A 166 -9.45 2.43 -9.41
N TYR A 167 -10.68 2.22 -9.89
CA TYR A 167 -11.24 0.88 -10.03
C TYR A 167 -10.49 0.00 -11.05
N LYS A 168 -9.94 0.57 -12.13
CA LYS A 168 -9.16 -0.19 -13.12
C LYS A 168 -7.86 -0.69 -12.53
N LYS A 169 -7.21 0.14 -11.70
CA LYS A 169 -5.98 -0.21 -11.00
C LYS A 169 -6.22 -1.40 -10.07
N VAL A 170 -7.30 -1.35 -9.27
CA VAL A 170 -7.67 -2.44 -8.34
C VAL A 170 -8.05 -3.72 -9.07
N ILE A 171 -8.82 -3.64 -10.17
CA ILE A 171 -9.17 -4.82 -10.98
C ILE A 171 -7.90 -5.46 -11.59
N ARG A 172 -7.03 -4.63 -12.18
CA ARG A 172 -5.76 -5.12 -12.76
C ARG A 172 -4.85 -5.74 -11.70
N LEU A 173 -4.80 -5.13 -10.51
CA LEU A 173 -4.07 -5.68 -9.37
C LEU A 173 -4.63 -7.06 -8.97
N GLY A 174 -5.95 -7.21 -8.91
CA GLY A 174 -6.60 -8.49 -8.65
C GLY A 174 -6.20 -9.58 -9.66
N LEU A 175 -6.16 -9.25 -10.96
CA LEU A 175 -5.69 -10.18 -11.99
C LEU A 175 -4.21 -10.55 -11.83
N ARG A 176 -3.36 -9.61 -11.38
CA ARG A 176 -1.95 -9.89 -11.07
C ARG A 176 -1.82 -10.79 -9.84
N PHE A 177 -2.63 -10.54 -8.80
CA PHE A 177 -2.66 -11.38 -7.60
C PHE A 177 -3.05 -12.81 -7.95
N ARG A 178 -4.05 -13.03 -8.83
CA ARG A 178 -4.39 -14.38 -9.28
C ARG A 178 -3.19 -15.11 -9.88
N ARG A 179 -2.48 -14.47 -10.80
CA ARG A 179 -1.26 -15.04 -11.42
C ARG A 179 -0.17 -15.36 -10.40
N ILE A 180 -0.08 -14.61 -9.30
CA ILE A 180 0.84 -14.93 -8.21
C ILE A 180 0.39 -16.20 -7.51
N VAL A 181 -0.89 -16.28 -7.15
CA VAL A 181 -1.44 -17.47 -6.48
C VAL A 181 -1.19 -18.71 -7.33
N ASP A 182 -1.43 -18.63 -8.65
CA ASP A 182 -1.14 -19.74 -9.57
C ASP A 182 0.34 -20.17 -9.54
N LYS A 183 1.27 -19.20 -9.53
CA LYS A 183 2.71 -19.46 -9.41
C LYS A 183 3.08 -20.07 -8.07
N VAL A 184 2.48 -19.60 -6.97
CA VAL A 184 2.72 -20.14 -5.63
C VAL A 184 2.18 -21.57 -5.53
N ASN A 185 0.99 -21.84 -6.07
CA ASN A 185 0.40 -23.17 -6.15
C ASN A 185 1.32 -24.14 -6.89
N ALA A 186 1.82 -23.75 -8.06
CA ALA A 186 2.75 -24.58 -8.84
C ALA A 186 4.05 -24.84 -8.09
N LYS A 187 4.62 -23.81 -7.44
CA LYS A 187 5.92 -23.90 -6.76
C LYS A 187 5.85 -24.72 -5.46
N LEU A 188 4.85 -24.46 -4.63
CA LEU A 188 4.71 -25.11 -3.32
C LEU A 188 3.89 -26.41 -3.42
N GLN A 189 3.37 -26.72 -4.61
CA GLN A 189 2.49 -27.87 -4.87
C GLN A 189 1.31 -27.89 -3.88
N VAL A 190 0.64 -26.75 -3.75
CA VAL A 190 -0.55 -26.54 -2.93
C VAL A 190 -1.69 -26.04 -3.80
N HIS A 191 -2.92 -26.10 -3.28
CA HIS A 191 -4.10 -25.59 -3.95
C HIS A 191 -4.72 -24.46 -3.13
N CYS A 192 -4.31 -23.23 -3.43
CA CYS A 192 -4.87 -22.00 -2.88
C CYS A 192 -5.70 -21.31 -3.96
N GLU A 193 -6.93 -20.96 -3.64
CA GLU A 193 -7.79 -20.12 -4.46
C GLU A 193 -7.84 -18.71 -3.91
N LEU A 194 -7.95 -17.74 -4.82
CA LEU A 194 -8.11 -16.33 -4.49
C LEU A 194 -9.48 -15.85 -4.90
N THR A 195 -10.30 -15.49 -3.93
CA THR A 195 -11.57 -14.79 -4.15
C THR A 195 -11.35 -13.30 -3.88
N MET A 196 -11.91 -12.43 -4.71
CA MET A 196 -11.78 -10.99 -4.50
C MET A 196 -13.09 -10.26 -4.76
N GLY A 197 -13.58 -9.51 -3.78
CA GLY A 197 -14.67 -8.57 -3.93
C GLY A 197 -14.15 -7.16 -4.17
N ILE A 198 -14.80 -6.42 -5.07
CA ILE A 198 -14.44 -5.05 -5.42
C ILE A 198 -15.68 -4.15 -5.34
N HIS A 199 -15.54 -3.04 -4.62
CA HIS A 199 -16.58 -2.03 -4.55
C HIS A 199 -15.96 -0.63 -4.48
N THR A 200 -16.72 0.38 -4.92
CA THR A 200 -16.28 1.77 -5.01
C THR A 200 -17.31 2.63 -4.31
N GLY A 201 -16.84 3.53 -3.45
CA GLY A 201 -17.69 4.38 -2.65
C GLY A 201 -16.90 5.17 -1.61
N PRO A 202 -17.61 5.97 -0.80
CA PRO A 202 -16.98 6.86 0.16
C PRO A 202 -16.39 6.09 1.33
N VAL A 203 -15.23 6.54 1.81
CA VAL A 203 -14.61 6.06 3.04
C VAL A 203 -14.06 7.21 3.86
N ILE A 204 -13.86 6.92 5.15
CA ILE A 204 -13.07 7.73 6.06
C ILE A 204 -11.77 6.98 6.36
N GLY A 205 -10.63 7.54 5.96
CA GLY A 205 -9.30 7.05 6.32
C GLY A 205 -8.69 7.87 7.44
N THR A 206 -8.12 7.24 8.46
CA THR A 206 -7.43 7.94 9.56
C THR A 206 -6.47 7.01 10.30
N ILE A 207 -5.69 7.54 11.24
CA ILE A 207 -4.91 6.73 12.16
C ILE A 207 -5.71 6.45 13.41
N ILE A 208 -5.72 5.17 13.81
CA ILE A 208 -6.29 4.75 15.09
C ILE A 208 -5.17 4.28 16.02
N GLY A 209 -5.33 4.64 17.29
CA GLY A 209 -4.47 4.21 18.39
C GLY A 209 -3.36 5.22 18.72
N THR A 210 -2.89 5.15 19.96
CA THR A 210 -1.80 5.99 20.48
C THR A 210 -0.48 5.22 20.53
N THR A 211 -0.50 4.00 21.08
CA THR A 211 0.67 3.12 21.21
C THR A 211 0.98 2.33 19.95
N ARG A 212 -0.06 1.81 19.27
CA ARG A 212 0.07 1.13 17.97
C ARG A 212 -0.73 1.90 16.94
N LYS A 213 -0.05 2.82 16.24
CA LYS A 213 -0.65 3.70 15.24
C LYS A 213 -0.78 2.96 13.91
N PHE A 214 -2.01 2.61 13.53
CA PHE A 214 -2.29 2.00 12.23
C PHE A 214 -3.18 2.93 11.41
N PHE A 215 -2.82 3.12 10.14
CA PHE A 215 -3.72 3.73 9.18
C PHE A 215 -4.83 2.75 8.83
N ARG A 216 -6.08 3.15 9.01
CA ARG A 216 -7.27 2.33 8.74
C ARG A 216 -8.31 3.12 7.95
N ILE A 217 -9.16 2.38 7.23
CA ILE A 217 -10.32 2.93 6.52
C ILE A 217 -11.63 2.41 7.12
N PHE A 218 -12.64 3.26 7.13
CA PHE A 218 -13.97 3.01 7.68
C PHE A 218 -15.05 3.45 6.70
N GLY A 219 -16.21 2.83 6.80
CA GLY A 219 -17.39 3.17 6.01
C GLY A 219 -18.08 1.94 5.43
N ASP A 220 -19.33 2.12 5.01
CA ASP A 220 -20.15 1.04 4.44
C ASP A 220 -19.54 0.45 3.17
N THR A 221 -18.70 1.20 2.48
CA THR A 221 -17.93 0.71 1.33
C THR A 221 -17.06 -0.48 1.71
N VAL A 222 -16.42 -0.47 2.88
CA VAL A 222 -15.58 -1.59 3.37
C VAL A 222 -16.44 -2.82 3.62
N ASN A 223 -17.57 -2.64 4.32
CA ASN A 223 -18.51 -3.71 4.66
C ASN A 223 -19.18 -4.31 3.42
N THR A 224 -19.50 -3.47 2.44
CA THR A 224 -20.07 -3.92 1.16
C THR A 224 -19.04 -4.71 0.37
N THR A 225 -17.78 -4.23 0.32
CA THR A 225 -16.69 -4.95 -0.36
C THR A 225 -16.44 -6.33 0.25
N SER A 226 -16.42 -6.42 1.59
CA SER A 226 -16.23 -7.70 2.27
C SER A 226 -17.38 -8.65 1.98
N ARG A 227 -18.64 -8.17 2.02
CA ARG A 227 -19.82 -8.97 1.63
C ARG A 227 -19.71 -9.49 0.20
N VAL A 228 -19.36 -8.63 -0.76
CA VAL A 228 -19.16 -9.01 -2.17
C VAL A 228 -18.10 -10.11 -2.30
N CYS A 229 -17.03 -10.05 -1.51
CA CYS A 229 -16.03 -11.11 -1.49
C CYS A 229 -16.56 -12.41 -0.88
N THR A 230 -17.27 -12.34 0.26
CA THR A 230 -17.71 -13.52 1.01
C THR A 230 -18.92 -14.22 0.42
N THR A 231 -19.83 -13.48 -0.21
CA THR A 231 -21.00 -14.04 -0.93
C THR A 231 -20.66 -14.34 -2.38
N GLY A 232 -19.42 -14.06 -2.79
CA GLY A 232 -18.98 -14.22 -4.15
C GLY A 232 -18.70 -15.67 -4.54
N LEU A 233 -18.61 -15.89 -5.84
CA LEU A 233 -18.16 -17.18 -6.34
C LEU A 233 -16.68 -17.37 -5.98
N GLU A 234 -16.39 -18.52 -5.41
CA GLU A 234 -15.05 -18.86 -5.01
C GLU A 234 -14.08 -18.89 -6.19
N GLY A 235 -12.86 -18.43 -5.97
CA GLY A 235 -11.87 -18.34 -7.04
C GLY A 235 -12.28 -17.31 -8.10
N CYS A 236 -13.22 -16.41 -7.84
CA CYS A 236 -13.60 -15.34 -8.77
C CYS A 236 -13.22 -13.96 -8.24
N ILE A 237 -12.99 -13.04 -9.16
CA ILE A 237 -12.90 -11.60 -8.87
C ILE A 237 -14.23 -11.00 -9.28
N GLN A 238 -14.94 -10.40 -8.34
CA GLN A 238 -16.27 -9.87 -8.54
C GLN A 238 -16.30 -8.39 -8.14
N ALA A 239 -17.10 -7.62 -8.88
CA ALA A 239 -17.31 -6.21 -8.60
C ALA A 239 -18.79 -5.91 -8.53
N THR A 240 -19.17 -4.99 -7.65
CA THR A 240 -20.55 -4.47 -7.62
C THR A 240 -20.91 -3.76 -8.92
N GLN A 241 -22.22 -3.66 -9.22
CA GLN A 241 -22.70 -2.86 -10.35
C GLN A 241 -22.25 -1.40 -10.27
N GLN A 242 -22.15 -0.81 -9.07
CA GLN A 242 -21.64 0.55 -8.90
C GLN A 242 -20.20 0.69 -9.41
N THR A 243 -19.34 -0.28 -9.14
CA THR A 243 -17.97 -0.29 -9.67
C THR A 243 -17.93 -0.68 -11.15
N TYR A 244 -18.79 -1.60 -11.58
CA TYR A 244 -18.82 -2.10 -12.96
C TYR A 244 -19.42 -1.09 -13.94
N GLY A 245 -20.47 -0.35 -13.55
CA GLY A 245 -21.10 0.70 -14.36
C GLY A 245 -20.14 1.86 -14.65
N LEU A 246 -19.16 2.08 -13.77
CA LEU A 246 -18.04 2.98 -14.03
C LEU A 246 -17.09 2.44 -15.10
N SER A 247 -17.03 1.11 -15.30
CA SER A 247 -16.12 0.46 -16.25
C SER A 247 -16.66 0.39 -17.68
N LEU A 248 -17.98 0.20 -17.88
CA LEU A 248 -18.63 -0.01 -19.19
C LEU A 248 -20.12 0.44 -19.18
N PRO A 249 -20.46 1.66 -19.64
CA PRO A 249 -21.84 2.15 -19.68
C PRO A 249 -22.77 1.44 -20.69
N HIS A 250 -22.24 0.72 -21.69
CA HIS A 250 -23.01 0.29 -22.88
C HIS A 250 -23.30 -1.22 -22.98
N LEU A 251 -22.97 -2.04 -21.98
CA LEU A 251 -23.07 -3.51 -22.08
C LEU A 251 -24.33 -4.13 -21.45
N PHE A 252 -25.27 -3.31 -20.95
CA PHE A 252 -26.57 -3.79 -20.48
C PHE A 252 -27.71 -3.23 -21.33
N GLN A 253 -27.99 -3.92 -22.45
CA GLN A 253 -29.38 -4.29 -22.70
C GLN A 253 -29.69 -5.45 -21.74
N ASN A 254 -30.63 -5.24 -20.84
CA ASN A 254 -31.13 -6.23 -19.90
C ASN A 254 -31.48 -7.53 -20.62
N LYS A 255 -30.82 -8.64 -20.26
CA LYS A 255 -31.51 -9.94 -20.32
C LYS A 255 -32.23 -10.13 -19.00
N GLN A 256 -33.44 -9.57 -18.93
CA GLN A 256 -34.49 -10.17 -18.12
C GLN A 256 -35.09 -11.35 -18.91
N THR A 257 -35.49 -12.38 -18.16
CA THR A 257 -36.03 -13.70 -18.53
C THR A 257 -35.06 -14.72 -19.08
#